data_AF-A0A351EII1-F1
#
_entry.id   AF-A0A351EII1-F1
#
_cell.length_a   1.000
_cell.length_b   1.000
_cell.length_c   1.000
_cell.angle_alpha   90.00
_cell.angle_beta   90.00
_cell.angle_gamma   90.00
#
_symmetry.space_group_name_H-M   'P 1'
#
loop_
_entity.id
_entity.type
_entity.pdbx_description
1 polymer ?
#
loop_
_entity_poly.entity_id
_entity_poly.type
_entity_poly.pdbx_seq_one_letter_code
_entity_poly.pdbx_strand_id
1 'polypeptide(L)'
;MTKDPVQHFFKSNESDLLVQPILDSLEEQAANADLTRSVSSEVTEKLRGSDVMRMPATSELGGIESSILQMGRELEAVAARCPSTAWCLWNHLAVFHLFVGTLGPEHEGFLKEIVDKGQWVSFPAGAGSGVYGRLEDNEVVLNGKATFGTGSRYADHCGVVFAVVDD
;
A
#
# COMPACT_ATOMS: atom_id res chain seq x y z
N MET A 1 -3.63 23.68 19.05
CA MET A 1 -2.30 23.41 19.64
C MET A 1 -2.49 22.45 20.79
N THR A 2 -2.08 21.20 20.62
CA THR A 2 -2.11 20.17 21.67
C THR A 2 -1.21 20.60 22.83
N LYS A 3 -1.74 20.54 24.06
CA LYS A 3 -1.13 21.15 25.27
C LYS A 3 0.00 20.32 25.89
N ASP A 4 0.33 19.16 25.35
CA ASP A 4 1.36 18.28 25.88
C ASP A 4 2.22 17.69 24.74
N PRO A 5 3.51 18.03 24.65
CA PRO A 5 4.41 17.54 23.59
C PRO A 5 4.61 16.03 23.62
N VAL A 6 4.32 15.34 24.74
CA VAL A 6 4.47 13.88 24.83
C VAL A 6 3.17 13.12 24.58
N GLN A 7 2.04 13.81 24.43
CA GLN A 7 0.74 13.16 24.23
C GLN A 7 0.72 12.22 23.02
N HIS A 8 1.53 12.54 22.00
CA HIS A 8 1.68 11.74 20.80
C HIS A 8 2.37 10.37 21.00
N PHE A 9 3.02 10.15 22.15
CA PHE A 9 3.64 8.85 22.51
C PHE A 9 2.71 7.92 23.28
N PHE A 10 1.57 8.38 23.76
CA PHE A 10 0.59 7.50 24.39
C PHE A 10 -0.14 6.67 23.33
N LYS A 11 -0.63 5.49 23.75
CA LYS A 11 -1.44 4.63 22.91
C LYS A 11 -2.61 5.41 22.32
N SER A 12 -2.81 5.25 21.03
CA SER A 12 -3.98 5.79 20.36
C SER A 12 -5.23 5.09 20.88
N ASN A 13 -6.30 5.84 21.05
CA ASN A 13 -7.60 5.25 21.25
C ASN A 13 -8.03 4.56 19.95
N GLU A 14 -8.18 3.23 19.95
CA GLU A 14 -8.50 2.47 18.74
C GLU A 14 -9.84 2.89 18.12
N SER A 15 -10.77 3.47 18.89
CA SER A 15 -12.05 3.98 18.36
C SER A 15 -11.90 5.13 17.36
N ASP A 16 -10.75 5.80 17.39
CA ASP A 16 -10.49 7.00 16.58
C ASP A 16 -9.68 6.65 15.32
N LEU A 17 -9.33 5.37 15.13
CA LEU A 17 -8.56 4.88 14.01
C LEU A 17 -9.45 4.61 12.79
N LEU A 18 -8.95 4.93 11.60
CA LEU A 18 -9.63 4.65 10.34
C LEU A 18 -9.83 3.15 10.12
N VAL A 19 -8.89 2.33 10.61
CA VAL A 19 -8.96 0.87 10.47
C VAL A 19 -9.89 0.19 11.46
N GLN A 20 -10.41 0.92 12.46
CA GLN A 20 -11.22 0.36 13.53
C GLN A 20 -12.34 -0.56 13.05
N PRO A 21 -13.14 -0.22 12.01
CA PRO A 21 -14.26 -1.06 11.58
C PRO A 21 -13.84 -2.42 11.00
N ILE A 22 -12.54 -2.63 10.75
CA ILE A 22 -11.99 -3.82 10.08
C ILE A 22 -11.20 -4.70 11.06
N LEU A 23 -10.90 -4.20 12.28
CA LEU A 23 -10.03 -4.90 13.24
C LEU A 23 -10.53 -6.29 13.63
N ASP A 24 -11.83 -6.44 13.90
CA ASP A 24 -12.40 -7.75 14.27
C ASP A 24 -12.26 -8.75 13.12
N SER A 25 -12.54 -8.33 11.88
CA SER A 25 -12.38 -9.19 10.69
C SER A 25 -10.92 -9.56 10.42
N LEU A 26 -9.97 -8.67 10.75
CA LEU A 26 -8.54 -8.96 10.67
C LEU A 26 -8.12 -10.04 11.68
N GLU A 27 -8.65 -9.98 12.91
CA GLU A 27 -8.38 -10.95 13.96
C GLU A 27 -8.96 -12.32 13.61
N GLU A 28 -10.24 -12.34 13.20
CA GLU A 28 -10.95 -13.57 12.81
C GLU A 28 -10.27 -14.31 11.66
N GLN A 29 -9.74 -13.60 10.65
CA GLN A 29 -9.10 -14.25 9.51
C GLN A 29 -7.67 -14.73 9.77
N ALA A 30 -6.98 -14.24 10.83
CA ALA A 30 -5.51 -14.25 10.89
C ALA A 30 -4.91 -15.65 10.77
N ALA A 31 -5.46 -16.63 11.49
CA ALA A 31 -5.01 -18.01 11.45
C ALA A 31 -5.24 -18.67 10.08
N ASN A 32 -6.37 -18.37 9.43
CA ASN A 32 -6.65 -18.89 8.09
C ASN A 32 -5.74 -18.25 7.04
N ALA A 33 -5.42 -16.97 7.18
CA ALA A 33 -4.53 -16.27 6.28
C ALA A 33 -3.11 -16.81 6.33
N ASP A 34 -2.63 -17.18 7.52
CA ASP A 34 -1.33 -17.85 7.69
C ASP A 34 -1.35 -19.25 7.04
N LEU A 35 -2.37 -20.06 7.36
CA LEU A 35 -2.51 -21.43 6.84
C LEU A 35 -2.57 -21.47 5.31
N THR A 36 -3.36 -20.58 4.71
CA THR A 36 -3.62 -20.54 3.26
C THR A 36 -2.67 -19.60 2.51
N ARG A 37 -1.78 -18.91 3.24
CA ARG A 37 -0.87 -17.89 2.71
C ARG A 37 -1.60 -16.81 1.91
N SER A 38 -2.82 -16.44 2.33
CA SER A 38 -3.74 -15.58 1.58
C SER A 38 -4.62 -14.75 2.52
N VAL A 39 -4.69 -13.44 2.31
CA VAL A 39 -5.67 -12.57 2.98
C VAL A 39 -7.06 -12.90 2.40
N SER A 40 -8.09 -12.93 3.23
CA SER A 40 -9.45 -13.20 2.76
C SER A 40 -9.94 -12.08 1.84
N SER A 41 -10.77 -12.44 0.85
CA SER A 41 -11.38 -11.47 -0.05
C SER A 41 -12.22 -10.44 0.71
N GLU A 42 -12.92 -10.87 1.76
CA GLU A 42 -13.72 -9.98 2.61
C GLU A 42 -12.86 -8.88 3.25
N VAL A 43 -11.69 -9.23 3.80
CA VAL A 43 -10.78 -8.24 4.40
C VAL A 43 -10.18 -7.33 3.34
N THR A 44 -9.80 -7.86 2.17
CA THR A 44 -9.28 -7.01 1.09
C THR A 44 -10.34 -6.03 0.59
N GLU A 45 -11.59 -6.45 0.41
CA GLU A 45 -12.67 -5.56 -0.02
C GLU A 45 -13.00 -4.51 1.05
N LYS A 46 -13.02 -4.89 2.33
CA LYS A 46 -13.19 -3.94 3.45
C LYS A 46 -12.09 -2.88 3.47
N LEU A 47 -10.83 -3.28 3.26
CA LEU A 47 -9.71 -2.35 3.18
C LEU A 47 -9.86 -1.41 1.97
N ARG A 48 -10.13 -1.95 0.78
CA ARG A 48 -10.34 -1.19 -0.47
C ARG A 48 -11.45 -0.16 -0.36
N GLY A 49 -12.54 -0.51 0.32
CA GLY A 49 -13.67 0.40 0.57
C GLY A 49 -13.47 1.39 1.72
N SER A 50 -12.28 1.46 2.32
CA SER A 50 -12.02 2.28 3.51
C SER A 50 -11.01 3.41 3.27
N ASP A 51 -11.05 4.41 4.15
CA ASP A 51 -10.13 5.55 4.14
C ASP A 51 -8.68 5.16 4.43
N VAL A 52 -8.45 3.95 4.95
CA VAL A 52 -7.10 3.41 5.23
C VAL A 52 -6.24 3.39 3.96
N MET A 53 -6.80 3.02 2.81
CA MET A 53 -6.05 2.93 1.55
C MET A 53 -5.55 4.29 1.05
N ARG A 54 -6.27 5.36 1.37
CA ARG A 54 -5.99 6.71 0.87
C ARG A 54 -5.30 7.63 1.88
N MET A 55 -4.79 7.06 2.97
CA MET A 55 -3.99 7.78 3.97
C MET A 55 -2.78 8.53 3.42
N PRO A 56 -1.90 7.95 2.58
CA PRO A 56 -0.69 8.64 2.11
C PRO A 56 -0.98 9.66 1.00
N ALA A 57 -2.16 9.61 0.39
CA ALA A 57 -2.52 10.47 -0.72
C ALA A 57 -2.81 11.89 -0.24
N THR A 58 -2.47 12.87 -1.07
CA THR A 58 -2.80 14.28 -0.79
C THR A 58 -4.28 14.55 -1.08
N SER A 59 -4.80 15.62 -0.50
CA SER A 59 -6.20 16.04 -0.65
C SER A 59 -6.52 16.40 -2.10
N GLU A 60 -5.54 16.91 -2.86
CA GLU A 60 -5.68 17.16 -4.30
C GLU A 60 -5.91 15.88 -5.10
N LEU A 61 -5.39 14.74 -4.61
CA LEU A 61 -5.60 13.41 -5.18
C LEU A 61 -6.79 12.67 -4.56
N GLY A 62 -7.59 13.31 -3.70
CA GLY A 62 -8.73 12.68 -2.99
C GLY A 62 -8.35 11.94 -1.70
N GLY A 63 -7.12 12.11 -1.23
CA GLY A 63 -6.56 11.46 -0.05
C GLY A 63 -6.94 12.07 1.29
N ILE A 64 -6.46 11.45 2.36
CA ILE A 64 -6.67 11.88 3.76
C ILE A 64 -5.52 12.76 4.28
N GLU A 65 -4.35 12.73 3.62
CA GLU A 65 -3.15 13.45 4.09
C GLU A 65 -2.70 13.04 5.50
N SER A 66 -2.80 11.74 5.80
CA SER A 66 -2.34 11.21 7.09
C SER A 66 -0.83 11.41 7.25
N SER A 67 -0.43 11.93 8.41
CA SER A 67 0.98 11.94 8.80
C SER A 67 1.53 10.50 8.92
N ILE A 68 2.86 10.35 8.78
CA ILE A 68 3.56 9.07 9.00
C ILE A 68 3.28 8.51 10.40
N LEU A 69 3.15 9.38 11.41
CA LEU A 69 2.80 8.94 12.77
C LEU A 69 1.40 8.33 12.82
N GLN A 70 0.41 8.96 12.17
CA GLN A 70 -0.94 8.42 12.12
C GLN A 70 -0.98 7.09 11.38
N MET A 71 -0.36 7.00 10.20
CA MET A 71 -0.26 5.72 9.47
C MET A 71 0.42 4.63 10.30
N GLY A 72 1.45 4.97 11.07
CA GLY A 72 2.11 4.02 11.97
C GLY A 72 1.18 3.47 13.06
N ARG A 73 0.29 4.29 13.61
CA ARG A 73 -0.70 3.87 14.63
C ARG A 73 -1.77 2.95 14.05
N GLU A 74 -2.22 3.24 12.84
CA GLU A 74 -3.15 2.39 12.10
C GLU A 74 -2.52 1.01 11.83
N LEU A 75 -1.27 1.01 11.35
CA LEU A 75 -0.51 -0.22 11.11
C LEU A 75 -0.21 -0.99 12.39
N GLU A 76 0.05 -0.33 13.52
CA GLU A 76 0.21 -0.97 14.83
C GLU A 76 -1.05 -1.76 15.21
N ALA A 77 -2.23 -1.14 15.06
CA ALA A 77 -3.51 -1.80 15.35
C ALA A 77 -3.74 -3.02 14.44
N VAL A 78 -3.49 -2.90 13.14
CA VAL A 78 -3.58 -4.03 12.19
C VAL A 78 -2.58 -5.13 12.53
N ALA A 79 -1.33 -4.76 12.82
CA ALA A 79 -0.26 -5.72 13.11
C ALA A 79 -0.53 -6.52 14.39
N ALA A 80 -1.20 -5.92 15.38
CA ALA A 80 -1.62 -6.61 16.59
C ALA A 80 -2.63 -7.75 16.33
N ARG A 81 -3.40 -7.68 15.23
CA ARG A 81 -4.39 -8.70 14.84
C ARG A 81 -3.86 -9.65 13.76
N CYS A 82 -3.27 -9.10 12.71
CA CYS A 82 -2.76 -9.86 11.57
C CYS A 82 -1.49 -9.22 10.98
N PRO A 83 -0.29 -9.60 11.46
CA PRO A 83 0.98 -9.03 10.99
C PRO A 83 1.20 -9.10 9.48
N SER A 84 0.84 -10.22 8.85
CA SER A 84 1.00 -10.39 7.40
C SER A 84 0.12 -9.44 6.59
N THR A 85 -1.09 -9.14 7.07
CA THR A 85 -1.97 -8.15 6.43
C THR A 85 -1.45 -6.73 6.63
N ALA A 86 -0.93 -6.41 7.83
CA ALA A 86 -0.25 -5.13 8.07
C ALA A 86 0.92 -4.92 7.11
N TRP A 87 1.71 -5.96 6.83
CA TRP A 87 2.82 -5.89 5.87
C TRP A 87 2.36 -5.63 4.43
N CYS A 88 1.26 -6.28 4.01
CA CYS A 88 0.66 -6.03 2.70
C CYS A 88 0.16 -4.59 2.59
N LEU A 89 -0.55 -4.11 3.61
CA LEU A 89 -1.11 -2.76 3.64
C LEU A 89 -0.01 -1.71 3.65
N TRP A 90 1.02 -1.88 4.51
CA TRP A 90 2.19 -0.98 4.54
C TRP A 90 2.82 -0.82 3.15
N ASN A 91 2.94 -1.92 2.39
CA ASN A 91 3.49 -1.85 1.05
C ASN A 91 2.66 -0.94 0.14
N HIS A 92 1.33 -1.05 0.14
CA HIS A 92 0.48 -0.14 -0.61
C HIS A 92 0.70 1.31 -0.20
N LEU A 93 0.66 1.60 1.10
CA LEU A 93 0.76 2.97 1.61
C LEU A 93 2.11 3.63 1.22
N ALA A 94 3.20 2.88 1.30
CA ALA A 94 4.53 3.36 0.92
C ALA A 94 4.69 3.45 -0.61
N VAL A 95 4.21 2.47 -1.35
CA VAL A 95 4.37 2.40 -2.82
C VAL A 95 3.50 3.42 -3.53
N PHE A 96 2.31 3.73 -3.02
CA PHE A 96 1.50 4.80 -3.59
C PHE A 96 2.24 6.14 -3.52
N HIS A 97 2.90 6.44 -2.40
CA HIS A 97 3.76 7.63 -2.30
C HIS A 97 4.91 7.60 -3.32
N LEU A 98 5.53 6.44 -3.54
CA LEU A 98 6.54 6.27 -4.59
C LEU A 98 5.98 6.56 -5.99
N PHE A 99 4.78 6.07 -6.31
CA PHE A 99 4.12 6.31 -7.60
C PHE A 99 3.87 7.79 -7.84
N VAL A 100 3.37 8.51 -6.82
CA VAL A 100 3.18 9.96 -6.91
C VAL A 100 4.50 10.67 -7.20
N GLY A 101 5.58 10.28 -6.51
CA GLY A 101 6.91 10.87 -6.69
C GLY A 101 7.55 10.57 -8.06
N THR A 102 7.28 9.41 -8.65
CA THR A 102 7.88 9.01 -9.94
C THR A 102 7.09 9.46 -11.16
N LEU A 103 5.75 9.48 -11.09
CA LEU A 103 4.90 9.82 -12.22
C LEU A 103 4.63 11.33 -12.33
N GLY A 104 4.55 12.03 -11.20
CA GLY A 104 4.35 13.48 -11.17
C GLY A 104 2.99 13.97 -11.70
N PRO A 105 2.82 15.30 -11.85
CA PRO A 105 1.53 15.94 -12.15
C PRO A 105 0.89 15.54 -13.48
N GLU A 106 1.69 15.16 -14.49
CA GLU A 106 1.17 14.74 -15.79
C GLU A 106 0.28 13.48 -15.70
N HIS A 107 0.41 12.72 -14.61
CA HIS A 107 -0.34 11.49 -14.36
C HIS A 107 -1.39 11.65 -13.25
N GLU A 108 -1.78 12.89 -12.90
CA GLU A 108 -2.75 13.19 -11.84
C GLU A 108 -4.06 12.39 -12.00
N GLY A 109 -4.59 12.28 -13.22
CA GLY A 109 -5.83 11.54 -13.48
C GLY A 109 -5.72 10.05 -13.12
N PHE A 110 -4.57 9.43 -13.42
CA PHE A 110 -4.30 8.04 -13.06
C PHE A 110 -4.15 7.86 -11.54
N LEU A 111 -3.43 8.78 -10.89
CA LEU A 111 -3.22 8.75 -9.44
C LEU A 111 -4.54 8.95 -8.66
N LYS A 112 -5.41 9.84 -9.14
CA LYS A 112 -6.77 10.02 -8.61
C LYS A 112 -7.61 8.77 -8.77
N GLU A 113 -7.57 8.14 -9.95
CA GLU A 113 -8.31 6.90 -10.18
C GLU A 113 -7.93 5.80 -9.19
N ILE A 114 -6.63 5.66 -8.87
CA ILE A 114 -6.17 4.69 -7.88
C ILE A 114 -6.82 4.95 -6.52
N VAL A 115 -6.83 6.21 -6.08
CA VAL A 115 -7.41 6.63 -4.80
C VAL A 115 -8.92 6.43 -4.79
N ASP A 116 -9.63 6.97 -5.79
CA ASP A 116 -11.08 6.98 -5.89
C ASP A 116 -11.67 5.56 -5.95
N LYS A 117 -10.97 4.63 -6.61
CA LYS A 117 -11.40 3.24 -6.76
C LYS A 117 -10.86 2.31 -5.66
N GLY A 118 -10.09 2.82 -4.70
CA GLY A 118 -9.43 2.00 -3.69
C GLY A 118 -8.53 0.92 -4.31
N GLN A 119 -7.86 1.24 -5.43
CA GLN A 119 -6.98 0.32 -6.13
C GLN A 119 -5.70 0.08 -5.32
N TRP A 120 -5.26 -1.16 -5.31
CA TRP A 120 -4.08 -1.59 -4.59
C TRP A 120 -2.87 -1.49 -5.52
N VAL A 121 -1.77 -0.98 -4.99
CA VAL A 121 -0.50 -0.90 -5.71
C VAL A 121 0.56 -1.74 -5.03
N SER A 122 1.45 -2.34 -5.82
CA SER A 122 2.63 -3.04 -5.32
C SER A 122 3.87 -2.69 -6.12
N PHE A 123 5.02 -2.98 -5.52
CA PHE A 123 6.33 -2.72 -6.13
C PHE A 123 7.33 -3.82 -5.76
N PRO A 124 7.35 -4.93 -6.51
CA PRO A 124 8.36 -5.97 -6.35
C PRO A 124 9.72 -5.43 -6.82
N ALA A 125 10.63 -5.18 -5.87
CA ALA A 125 12.00 -4.73 -6.16
C ALA A 125 13.01 -5.26 -5.13
N GLY A 126 12.72 -6.40 -4.50
CA GLY A 126 13.60 -6.97 -3.48
C GLY A 126 14.87 -7.58 -4.06
N ALA A 127 15.71 -8.12 -3.16
CA ALA A 127 16.97 -8.75 -3.54
C ALA A 127 16.75 -9.90 -4.55
N GLY A 128 17.59 -9.94 -5.60
CA GLY A 128 17.45 -10.89 -6.70
C GLY A 128 16.43 -10.48 -7.77
N SER A 129 15.92 -9.24 -7.72
CA SER A 129 15.24 -8.63 -8.87
C SER A 129 16.26 -8.30 -9.96
N GLY A 130 15.86 -8.52 -11.20
CA GLY A 130 16.65 -8.27 -12.40
C GLY A 130 15.70 -8.26 -13.58
N VAL A 131 15.15 -7.08 -13.87
CA VAL A 131 14.31 -6.84 -15.04
C VAL A 131 15.09 -5.93 -15.98
N TYR A 132 15.05 -6.27 -17.26
CA TYR A 132 15.69 -5.52 -18.32
C TYR A 132 14.63 -5.07 -19.32
N GLY A 133 14.77 -3.85 -19.82
CA GLY A 133 13.95 -3.29 -20.88
C GLY A 133 14.73 -3.27 -22.18
N ARG A 134 14.09 -3.70 -23.27
CA ARG A 134 14.54 -3.48 -24.64
C ARG A 134 13.60 -2.48 -25.30
N LEU A 135 14.12 -1.44 -25.95
CA LEU A 135 13.29 -0.52 -26.72
C LEU A 135 12.92 -1.17 -28.06
N GLU A 136 11.63 -1.23 -28.35
CA GLU A 136 11.09 -1.71 -29.61
C GLU A 136 10.10 -0.68 -30.15
N ASP A 137 10.52 0.06 -31.18
CA ASP A 137 9.77 1.19 -31.75
C ASP A 137 9.34 2.21 -30.68
N ASN A 138 8.05 2.22 -30.32
CA ASN A 138 7.45 3.12 -29.33
C ASN A 138 7.13 2.41 -28.01
N GLU A 139 7.62 1.19 -27.81
CA GLU A 139 7.34 0.36 -26.63
C GLU A 139 8.63 -0.05 -25.92
N VAL A 140 8.49 -0.45 -24.66
CA VAL A 140 9.57 -1.07 -23.89
C VAL A 140 9.16 -2.50 -23.56
N VAL A 141 9.90 -3.48 -24.08
CA VAL A 141 9.68 -4.89 -23.78
C VAL A 141 10.46 -5.26 -22.54
N LEU A 142 9.73 -5.56 -21.46
CA LEU A 142 10.29 -5.91 -20.16
C LEU A 142 10.49 -7.43 -20.03
N ASN A 143 11.71 -7.86 -19.73
CA ASN A 143 12.06 -9.26 -19.49
C ASN A 143 12.82 -9.42 -18.18
N GLY A 144 12.44 -10.40 -17.38
CA GLY A 144 13.19 -10.77 -16.18
C GLY A 144 12.32 -11.13 -14.99
N LYS A 145 12.88 -10.96 -13.79
CA LYS A 145 12.23 -11.34 -12.53
C LYS A 145 12.23 -10.18 -11.55
N ALA A 146 11.07 -9.92 -10.96
CA ALA A 146 10.94 -9.04 -9.81
C ALA A 146 10.62 -9.90 -8.56
N THR A 147 11.29 -9.63 -7.42
CA THR A 147 11.18 -10.44 -6.20
C THR A 147 10.61 -9.64 -5.03
N PHE A 148 10.15 -10.36 -3.99
CA PHE A 148 9.52 -9.78 -2.79
C PHE A 148 8.33 -8.85 -3.11
N GLY A 149 7.45 -9.31 -4.02
CA GLY A 149 6.20 -8.63 -4.35
C GLY A 149 5.15 -8.72 -3.25
N THR A 150 5.41 -8.08 -2.10
CA THR A 150 4.45 -7.93 -1.02
C THR A 150 3.18 -7.28 -1.57
N GLY A 151 2.01 -7.82 -1.22
CA GLY A 151 0.72 -7.30 -1.71
C GLY A 151 0.44 -7.54 -3.20
N SER A 152 1.39 -8.02 -4.02
CA SER A 152 1.21 -8.18 -5.47
C SER A 152 0.07 -9.11 -5.87
N ARG A 153 -0.33 -10.06 -5.00
CA ARG A 153 -1.53 -10.90 -5.26
C ARG A 153 -2.81 -10.07 -5.35
N TYR A 154 -2.87 -8.98 -4.60
CA TYR A 154 -4.05 -8.13 -4.48
C TYR A 154 -3.90 -6.84 -5.29
N ALA A 155 -2.76 -6.61 -5.95
CA ALA A 155 -2.48 -5.36 -6.65
C ALA A 155 -3.25 -5.24 -7.96
N ASP A 156 -3.84 -4.08 -8.20
CA ASP A 156 -4.37 -3.67 -9.50
C ASP A 156 -3.23 -3.14 -10.38
N HIS A 157 -2.26 -2.44 -9.76
CA HIS A 157 -1.09 -1.90 -10.45
C HIS A 157 0.21 -2.36 -9.78
N CYS A 158 1.18 -2.70 -10.60
CA CYS A 158 2.48 -3.17 -10.16
C CYS A 158 3.56 -2.31 -10.80
N GLY A 159 4.35 -1.61 -10.00
CA GLY A 159 5.51 -0.87 -10.49
C GLY A 159 6.69 -1.82 -10.70
N VAL A 160 7.49 -1.57 -11.73
CA VAL A 160 8.68 -2.38 -12.05
C VAL A 160 9.84 -1.46 -12.33
N VAL A 161 10.97 -1.68 -11.65
CA VAL A 161 12.25 -1.06 -12.01
C VAL A 161 13.01 -2.01 -12.92
N PHE A 162 13.54 -1.46 -14.01
CA PHE A 162 14.31 -2.18 -15.00
C PHE A 162 15.50 -1.34 -15.48
N ALA A 163 16.53 -2.01 -15.96
CA ALA A 163 17.62 -1.37 -16.70
C ALA A 163 17.35 -1.49 -18.20
N VAL A 164 17.51 -0.40 -18.95
CA VAL A 164 17.51 -0.48 -20.42
C VAL A 164 18.83 -1.10 -20.85
N VAL A 165 18.79 -2.13 -21.69
CA VAL A 165 19.97 -2.92 -22.11
C VAL A 165 20.17 -2.94 -23.62
N ASP A 166 19.60 -1.97 -24.34
CA ASP A 166 19.86 -1.84 -25.78
C ASP A 166 21.37 -1.64 -26.04
N ASP A 167 21.86 -2.28 -27.11
CA ASP A 167 23.22 -2.13 -27.64
C ASP A 167 23.45 -0.73 -28.24
#